data_AF-A6LLZ8-F1
#
_entry.id   AF-A6LLZ8-F1
#
_cell.length_a   1.000
_cell.length_b   1.000
_cell.length_c   1.000
_cell.angle_alpha   90.00
_cell.angle_beta   90.00
_cell.angle_gamma   90.00
#
_symmetry.space_group_name_H-M   'P 1'
#
loop_
_entity.id
_entity.type
_entity.pdbx_description
1 polymer ?
#
loop_
_entity_poly.entity_id
_entity_poly.type
_entity_poly.pdbx_seq_one_letter_code
_entity_poly.pdbx_strand_id
1 'polypeptide(L)'
;MNTITSKTYNKIIDIIKNNVNMVIDEISELENILENLPKNKVVCINNSFFYRKDFVKTSKNSKYLCFSKEDNKVKVFIGKLQNDIKKDWVAFDSKQISKIDLELAVRRELKVIGDIVFILIGNLEEVSSEVELEFRKAKRLKYDPSIKEEIYIEEIDKKGNFNCIVNSLVYSERLLENIGREILKALNEEFNEDNKKNIRNKVTKAFDKLVKKAHIKLVLPGSREDSDFSNSLISKMILSFESQLQKYENSLNKYFYSKKKEEKERGLIELLRLSYSFADDSIKLLKLLVTITDLKPLILWCTLFDFYKLKEEFSKIPFILKGNQKKPSLKDYREIVASVRNFAFHRFFLIDKPIEADLTNIKLNAKRLRFFGYHSGNKKTTRNLEYQDQEIVEALQEFTTTTKSDISDDFWEKNLNIMKSMENLLKSMEEILWVVFEMRYQISEN
;
A
#
# COMPACT_ATOMS: atom_id res chain seq x y z
N MET A 1 43.23 0.55 2.00
CA MET A 1 42.30 -0.02 1.00
C MET A 1 41.40 -1.12 1.57
N ASN A 2 41.90 -2.13 2.31
CA ASN A 2 41.05 -3.17 2.93
C ASN A 2 40.18 -2.74 4.14
N THR A 3 40.42 -1.56 4.72
CA THR A 3 39.80 -1.12 5.98
C THR A 3 38.45 -0.43 5.79
N ILE A 4 38.21 0.26 4.67
CA ILE A 4 36.94 0.97 4.41
C ILE A 4 35.84 -0.04 4.05
N THR A 5 36.14 -0.99 3.15
CA THR A 5 35.22 -2.08 2.81
C THR A 5 34.87 -2.96 4.01
N SER A 6 35.82 -3.21 4.92
CA SER A 6 35.56 -3.98 6.15
C SER A 6 34.61 -3.26 7.12
N LYS A 7 34.79 -1.95 7.36
CA LYS A 7 33.89 -1.17 8.23
C LYS A 7 32.45 -1.09 7.69
N THR A 8 32.30 -1.01 6.37
CA THR A 8 30.99 -0.85 5.73
C THR A 8 30.12 -2.11 5.89
N TYR A 9 30.63 -3.32 5.59
CA TYR A 9 29.84 -4.55 5.78
C TYR A 9 29.45 -4.80 7.24
N ASN A 10 30.29 -4.38 8.19
CA ASN A 10 30.03 -4.55 9.61
C ASN A 10 28.72 -3.87 10.04
N LYS A 11 28.37 -2.70 9.48
CA LYS A 11 27.12 -2.01 9.84
C LYS A 11 25.87 -2.84 9.50
N ILE A 12 25.78 -3.44 8.31
CA ILE A 12 24.64 -4.33 7.95
C ILE A 12 24.65 -5.59 8.81
N ILE A 13 25.83 -6.16 9.06
CA ILE A 13 25.97 -7.37 9.88
C ILE A 13 25.47 -7.09 11.31
N ASP A 14 25.81 -5.94 11.87
CA ASP A 14 25.38 -5.54 13.22
C ASP A 14 23.88 -5.28 13.27
N ILE A 15 23.30 -4.65 12.24
CA ILE A 15 21.84 -4.50 12.09
C ILE A 15 21.15 -5.86 12.07
N ILE A 16 21.66 -6.82 11.29
CA ILE A 16 21.08 -8.17 11.21
C ILE A 16 21.18 -8.89 12.55
N LYS A 17 22.33 -8.84 13.22
CA LYS A 17 22.52 -9.44 14.54
C LYS A 17 21.59 -8.82 15.58
N ASN A 18 21.45 -7.50 15.57
CA ASN A 18 20.55 -6.78 16.46
C ASN A 18 19.09 -7.22 16.23
N ASN A 19 18.64 -7.29 14.97
CA ASN A 19 17.30 -7.81 14.63
C ASN A 19 17.08 -9.23 15.15
N VAL A 20 18.06 -10.12 15.01
CA VAL A 20 17.96 -11.49 15.52
C VAL A 20 17.84 -11.50 17.05
N ASN A 21 18.66 -10.72 17.75
CA ASN A 21 18.59 -10.62 19.21
C ASN A 21 17.23 -10.06 19.66
N MET A 22 16.73 -9.00 19.03
CA MET A 22 15.40 -8.45 19.34
C MET A 22 14.27 -9.48 19.14
N VAL A 23 14.36 -10.34 18.12
CA VAL A 23 13.40 -11.44 17.94
C VAL A 23 13.54 -12.52 19.03
N ILE A 24 14.77 -12.82 19.47
CA ILE A 24 15.00 -13.76 20.58
C ILE A 24 14.40 -13.22 21.87
N ASP A 25 14.63 -11.94 22.17
CA ASP A 25 14.18 -11.27 23.39
C ASP A 25 12.64 -11.14 23.43
N GLU A 26 12.00 -10.94 22.27
CA GLU A 26 10.54 -10.82 22.16
C GLU A 26 9.82 -12.17 22.22
N ILE A 27 10.48 -13.27 21.81
CA ILE A 27 9.92 -14.63 21.84
C ILE A 27 10.47 -15.36 23.05
N SER A 28 9.76 -15.29 24.17
CA SER A 28 10.15 -15.96 25.43
C SER A 28 10.50 -17.45 25.29
N GLU A 29 9.89 -18.19 24.36
CA GLU A 29 10.26 -19.58 24.10
C GLU A 29 11.66 -19.72 23.44
N LEU A 30 12.07 -18.74 22.63
CA LEU A 30 13.40 -18.76 22.00
C LEU A 30 14.51 -18.51 23.01
N GLU A 31 14.31 -17.61 23.98
CA GLU A 31 15.27 -17.35 25.05
C GLU A 31 15.54 -18.63 25.86
N ASN A 32 14.47 -19.28 26.33
CA ASN A 32 14.54 -20.56 27.07
C ASN A 32 15.23 -21.68 26.26
N ILE A 33 14.97 -21.73 24.95
CA ILE A 33 15.57 -22.73 24.06
C ILE A 33 17.04 -22.44 23.83
N LEU A 34 17.40 -21.17 23.66
CA LEU A 34 18.78 -20.76 23.46
C LEU A 34 19.64 -21.12 24.67
N GLU A 35 19.11 -20.97 25.90
CA GLU A 35 19.80 -21.37 27.11
C GLU A 35 20.20 -22.84 27.12
N ASN A 36 19.30 -23.70 26.65
CA ASN A 36 19.40 -25.16 26.67
C ASN A 36 19.75 -25.79 25.31
N LEU A 37 20.13 -24.98 24.31
CA LEU A 37 20.30 -25.45 22.93
C LEU A 37 21.55 -26.36 22.83
N PRO A 38 21.42 -27.63 22.41
CA PRO A 38 22.57 -28.50 22.21
C PRO A 38 23.53 -27.95 21.16
N LYS A 39 24.84 -28.16 21.33
CA LYS A 39 25.88 -27.65 20.40
C LYS A 39 25.70 -28.08 18.94
N ASN A 40 25.06 -29.24 18.69
CA ASN A 40 24.76 -29.74 17.35
C ASN A 40 23.42 -29.26 16.79
N LYS A 41 22.67 -28.43 17.52
CA LYS A 41 21.40 -27.86 17.08
C LYS A 41 21.57 -26.40 16.69
N VAL A 42 20.72 -25.97 15.77
CA VAL A 42 20.64 -24.59 15.32
C VAL A 42 19.18 -24.19 15.22
N VAL A 43 18.86 -22.96 15.54
CA VAL A 43 17.50 -22.41 15.37
C VAL A 43 17.47 -21.63 14.08
N CYS A 44 16.47 -21.86 13.25
CA CYS A 44 16.21 -21.05 12.07
C CYS A 44 14.89 -20.32 12.20
N ILE A 45 14.96 -19.01 12.00
CA ILE A 45 13.81 -18.10 12.04
C ILE A 45 13.14 -18.14 10.67
N ASN A 46 11.82 -18.27 10.66
CA ASN A 46 11.03 -18.26 9.44
C ASN A 46 11.11 -16.89 8.77
N ASN A 47 11.28 -16.88 7.45
CA ASN A 47 11.35 -15.66 6.63
C ASN A 47 9.99 -15.30 5.99
N SER A 48 8.89 -15.82 6.55
CA SER A 48 7.52 -15.52 6.13
C SER A 48 6.58 -15.51 7.32
N PHE A 49 5.99 -14.36 7.61
CA PHE A 49 5.14 -14.17 8.79
C PHE A 49 3.64 -14.13 8.46
N PHE A 50 3.27 -13.82 7.22
CA PHE A 50 1.87 -13.76 6.76
C PHE A 50 1.44 -15.00 5.97
N TYR A 51 0.13 -15.25 5.93
CA TYR A 51 -0.44 -16.29 5.08
C TYR A 51 -0.28 -15.90 3.59
N ARG A 52 0.35 -16.77 2.80
CA ARG A 52 0.82 -16.43 1.44
C ARG A 52 -0.14 -16.79 0.32
N LYS A 53 -1.03 -17.77 0.53
CA LYS A 53 -1.89 -18.31 -0.54
C LYS A 53 -2.78 -17.18 -1.08
N ASP A 54 -2.80 -17.02 -2.40
CA ASP A 54 -3.53 -15.97 -3.14
C ASP A 54 -3.10 -14.52 -2.82
N PHE A 55 -2.12 -14.32 -1.93
CA PHE A 55 -1.63 -13.00 -1.52
C PHE A 55 -0.42 -12.55 -2.36
N VAL A 56 0.63 -13.38 -2.44
CA VAL A 56 1.87 -13.09 -3.19
C VAL A 56 2.13 -14.17 -4.25
N LYS A 57 2.70 -13.76 -5.40
CA LYS A 57 3.04 -14.67 -6.52
C LYS A 57 4.47 -15.24 -6.42
N THR A 58 5.31 -14.66 -5.58
CA THR A 58 6.69 -15.08 -5.37
C THR A 58 6.76 -16.39 -4.57
N SER A 59 7.83 -17.16 -4.81
CA SER A 59 8.21 -18.27 -3.93
C SER A 59 8.97 -17.73 -2.72
N LYS A 60 8.79 -18.39 -1.57
CA LYS A 60 9.52 -18.09 -0.34
C LYS A 60 11.02 -18.31 -0.54
N ASN A 61 11.86 -17.45 0.04
CA ASN A 61 13.30 -17.56 -0.10
C ASN A 61 13.85 -18.80 0.65
N SER A 62 14.80 -19.53 0.05
CA SER A 62 15.45 -20.69 0.68
C SER A 62 16.51 -20.33 1.74
N LYS A 63 16.90 -19.05 1.85
CA LYS A 63 17.89 -18.54 2.80
C LYS A 63 17.18 -18.00 4.03
N TYR A 64 17.50 -18.59 5.17
CA TYR A 64 16.92 -18.27 6.47
C TYR A 64 18.00 -17.72 7.40
N LEU A 65 17.62 -16.76 8.25
CA LEU A 65 18.47 -16.37 9.37
C LEU A 65 18.43 -17.50 10.40
N CYS A 66 19.62 -17.98 10.77
CA CYS A 66 19.76 -19.00 11.77
C CYS A 66 20.77 -18.56 12.83
N PHE A 67 20.61 -19.09 14.03
CA PHE A 67 21.54 -18.84 15.12
C PHE A 67 21.82 -20.10 15.93
N SER A 68 22.96 -20.08 16.62
CA SER A 68 23.38 -21.10 17.56
C SER A 68 24.09 -20.47 18.75
N LYS A 69 24.25 -21.24 19.83
CA LYS A 69 25.04 -20.84 21.00
C LYS A 69 26.44 -21.44 20.90
N GLU A 70 27.44 -20.58 20.73
CA GLU A 70 28.87 -20.93 20.76
C GLU A 70 29.54 -20.10 21.86
N ASP A 71 30.19 -20.74 22.83
CA ASP A 71 30.90 -20.09 23.95
C ASP A 71 30.05 -19.03 24.70
N ASN A 72 28.81 -19.38 25.01
CA ASN A 72 27.80 -18.51 25.63
C ASN A 72 27.44 -17.24 24.83
N LYS A 73 27.79 -17.18 23.54
CA LYS A 73 27.41 -16.10 22.64
C LYS A 73 26.49 -16.60 21.52
N VAL A 74 25.55 -15.74 21.12
CA VAL A 74 24.70 -15.97 19.96
C VAL A 74 25.53 -15.75 18.70
N LYS A 75 25.66 -16.79 17.89
CA LYS A 75 26.30 -16.72 16.58
C LYS A 75 25.24 -16.81 15.49
N VAL A 76 25.16 -15.76 14.69
CA VAL A 76 24.20 -15.62 13.58
C VAL A 76 24.87 -16.01 12.26
N PHE A 77 24.16 -16.77 11.42
CA PHE A 77 24.60 -17.18 10.09
C PHE A 77 23.39 -17.42 9.17
N ILE A 78 23.63 -17.64 7.88
CA ILE A 78 22.56 -17.95 6.92
C ILE A 78 22.47 -19.46 6.70
N GLY A 79 21.28 -20.03 6.94
CA GLY A 79 20.98 -21.42 6.62
C GLY A 79 20.22 -21.54 5.31
N LYS A 80 20.66 -22.43 4.42
CA LYS A 80 19.89 -22.81 3.22
C LYS A 80 19.10 -24.10 3.51
N LEU A 81 17.78 -24.00 3.42
CA LEU A 81 16.85 -25.11 3.64
C LEU A 81 16.22 -25.57 2.32
N GLN A 82 15.97 -26.88 2.21
CA GLN A 82 15.22 -27.46 1.08
C GLN A 82 13.71 -27.40 1.29
N ASN A 83 13.26 -27.37 2.55
CA ASN A 83 11.85 -27.38 2.92
C ASN A 83 11.48 -26.10 3.68
N ASP A 84 10.24 -25.64 3.48
CA ASP A 84 9.74 -24.43 4.12
C ASP A 84 9.41 -24.63 5.61
N ILE A 85 9.84 -23.66 6.42
CA ILE A 85 9.42 -23.55 7.83
C ILE A 85 7.96 -23.08 7.90
N LYS A 86 7.10 -23.84 8.62
CA LYS A 86 5.68 -23.49 8.82
C LYS A 86 5.42 -22.70 10.11
N LYS A 87 6.24 -22.90 11.14
CA LYS A 87 6.21 -22.16 12.42
C LYS A 87 7.02 -20.86 12.31
N ASP A 88 7.04 -20.03 13.34
CA ASP A 88 7.84 -18.80 13.35
C ASP A 88 9.35 -19.11 13.48
N TRP A 89 9.68 -20.23 14.10
CA TRP A 89 11.04 -20.76 14.15
C TRP A 89 11.01 -22.29 14.29
N VAL A 90 12.11 -22.95 13.92
CA VAL A 90 12.32 -24.39 14.13
C VAL A 90 13.78 -24.66 14.47
N ALA A 91 14.02 -25.56 15.43
CA ALA A 91 15.34 -26.09 15.73
C ALA A 91 15.66 -27.30 14.84
N PHE A 92 16.81 -27.28 14.18
CA PHE A 92 17.29 -28.34 13.29
C PHE A 92 18.60 -28.93 13.80
N ASP A 93 18.93 -30.15 13.36
CA ASP A 93 20.31 -30.60 13.47
C ASP A 93 21.20 -29.79 12.52
N SER A 94 22.34 -29.33 13.02
CA SER A 94 23.31 -28.55 12.27
C SER A 94 23.75 -29.20 10.96
N LYS A 95 23.73 -30.54 10.87
CA LYS A 95 24.05 -31.30 9.65
C LYS A 95 22.97 -31.23 8.57
N GLN A 96 21.74 -30.87 8.94
CA GLN A 96 20.61 -30.76 8.00
C GLN A 96 20.59 -29.42 7.25
N ILE A 97 21.46 -28.48 7.63
CA ILE A 97 21.47 -27.12 7.10
C ILE A 97 22.81 -26.81 6.48
N SER A 98 22.79 -26.36 5.22
CA SER A 98 23.96 -25.76 4.61
C SER A 98 24.18 -24.37 5.22
N LYS A 99 25.21 -24.25 6.07
CA LYS A 99 25.58 -23.00 6.73
C LYS A 99 26.41 -22.12 5.79
N ILE A 100 26.06 -20.85 5.70
CA ILE A 100 26.79 -19.81 4.99
C ILE A 100 27.14 -18.75 6.02
N ASP A 101 28.42 -18.37 6.08
CA ASP A 101 28.87 -17.26 6.91
C ASP A 101 28.08 -15.98 6.59
N LEU A 102 27.74 -15.22 7.65
CA LEU A 102 26.87 -14.04 7.51
C LEU A 102 27.54 -12.95 6.67
N GLU A 103 28.83 -12.69 6.87
CA GLU A 103 29.56 -11.68 6.10
C GLU A 103 29.63 -12.09 4.62
N LEU A 104 29.94 -13.35 4.34
CA LEU A 104 29.95 -13.87 2.98
C LEU A 104 28.57 -13.77 2.31
N ALA A 105 27.50 -14.08 3.05
CA ALA A 105 26.14 -13.98 2.53
C ALA A 105 25.75 -12.52 2.22
N VAL A 106 26.01 -11.58 3.14
CA VAL A 106 25.76 -10.16 2.95
C VAL A 106 26.50 -9.63 1.71
N ARG A 107 27.79 -9.94 1.58
CA ARG A 107 28.60 -9.57 0.39
C ARG A 107 28.00 -10.10 -0.91
N ARG A 108 27.52 -11.35 -0.90
CA ARG A 108 26.89 -11.97 -2.08
C ARG A 108 25.56 -11.31 -2.43
N GLU A 109 24.70 -11.07 -1.45
CA GLU A 109 23.39 -10.43 -1.69
C GLU A 109 23.53 -8.99 -2.17
N LEU A 110 24.46 -8.21 -1.60
CA LEU A 110 24.72 -6.83 -2.03
C LEU A 110 25.10 -6.76 -3.52
N LYS A 111 25.91 -7.70 -4.01
CA LYS A 111 26.32 -7.77 -5.42
C LYS A 111 25.15 -8.06 -6.38
N VAL A 112 24.08 -8.69 -5.91
CA VAL A 112 22.94 -9.11 -6.75
C VAL A 112 21.63 -8.42 -6.39
N ILE A 113 21.69 -7.36 -5.56
CA ILE A 113 20.50 -6.66 -5.07
C ILE A 113 19.70 -5.99 -6.20
N GLY A 114 20.39 -5.47 -7.22
CA GLY A 114 19.78 -4.79 -8.36
C GLY A 114 19.17 -3.43 -8.00
N ASP A 115 18.82 -2.64 -9.01
CA ASP A 115 18.43 -1.23 -8.83
C ASP A 115 16.95 -1.03 -8.53
N ILE A 116 16.10 -1.93 -8.99
CA ILE A 116 14.63 -1.77 -8.92
C ILE A 116 14.10 -1.64 -7.49
N VAL A 117 14.80 -2.19 -6.51
CA VAL A 117 14.43 -2.10 -5.10
C VAL A 117 14.54 -0.67 -4.56
N PHE A 118 15.42 0.14 -5.16
CA PHE A 118 15.65 1.54 -4.76
C PHE A 118 14.64 2.52 -5.35
N ILE A 119 13.67 2.06 -6.15
CA ILE A 119 12.53 2.89 -6.56
C ILE A 119 11.81 3.46 -5.34
N LEU A 120 11.72 2.70 -4.24
CA LEU A 120 11.07 3.16 -3.02
C LEU A 120 11.76 4.37 -2.39
N ILE A 121 13.08 4.51 -2.55
CA ILE A 121 13.85 5.66 -2.04
C ILE A 121 14.22 6.66 -3.15
N GLY A 122 13.59 6.55 -4.33
CA GLY A 122 13.75 7.52 -5.41
C GLY A 122 12.97 8.80 -5.17
N ASN A 123 13.55 9.93 -5.56
CA ASN A 123 12.97 11.27 -5.43
C ASN A 123 11.82 11.49 -6.41
N LEU A 124 10.76 12.15 -5.93
CA LEU A 124 9.59 12.48 -6.73
C LEU A 124 9.68 13.92 -7.24
N GLU A 125 9.88 14.09 -8.54
CA GLU A 125 9.92 15.37 -9.22
C GLU A 125 8.59 15.61 -9.94
N GLU A 126 7.89 16.70 -9.59
CA GLU A 126 6.73 17.12 -10.38
C GLU A 126 7.20 17.66 -11.73
N VAL A 127 6.59 17.17 -12.82
CA VAL A 127 7.00 17.52 -14.19
C VAL A 127 5.93 18.40 -14.83
N SER A 128 6.38 19.51 -15.42
CA SER A 128 5.49 20.35 -16.19
C SER A 128 4.90 19.60 -17.37
N SER A 129 3.63 19.84 -17.63
CA SER A 129 2.88 19.14 -18.67
C SER A 129 2.04 20.13 -19.44
N GLU A 130 1.83 19.87 -20.72
CA GLU A 130 1.05 20.78 -21.57
C GLU A 130 0.14 20.03 -22.51
N VAL A 131 -1.01 20.63 -22.77
CA VAL A 131 -1.98 20.16 -23.76
C VAL A 131 -2.49 21.32 -24.58
N GLU A 132 -2.96 21.01 -25.78
CA GLU A 132 -3.54 22.00 -26.65
C GLU A 132 -4.90 22.48 -26.10
N LEU A 133 -5.04 23.80 -26.10
CA LEU A 133 -6.25 24.53 -25.75
C LEU A 133 -6.59 25.37 -26.97
N GLU A 134 -7.12 24.76 -28.02
CA GLU A 134 -7.49 25.44 -29.27
C GLU A 134 -8.70 26.38 -29.06
N PHE A 135 -8.45 27.55 -28.47
CA PHE A 135 -9.46 28.55 -28.20
C PHE A 135 -8.94 29.94 -28.54
N ARG A 136 -9.23 30.39 -29.78
CA ARG A 136 -8.83 31.71 -30.29
C ARG A 136 -7.31 31.92 -30.17
N LYS A 137 -6.87 32.89 -29.35
CA LYS A 137 -5.46 33.20 -29.09
C LYS A 137 -4.86 32.37 -27.95
N ALA A 138 -5.67 31.76 -27.10
CA ALA A 138 -5.18 30.73 -26.17
C ALA A 138 -4.77 29.51 -26.99
N LYS A 139 -3.54 29.02 -26.81
CA LYS A 139 -3.00 27.88 -27.57
C LYS A 139 -2.83 26.63 -26.73
N ARG A 140 -2.38 26.78 -25.49
CA ARG A 140 -2.12 25.66 -24.58
C ARG A 140 -2.59 25.94 -23.18
N LEU A 141 -2.94 24.85 -22.51
CA LEU A 141 -3.07 24.78 -21.06
C LEU A 141 -1.85 24.02 -20.53
N LYS A 142 -1.03 24.68 -19.73
CA LYS A 142 0.19 24.14 -19.12
C LYS A 142 -0.03 23.94 -17.63
N TYR A 143 0.41 22.83 -17.09
CA TYR A 143 0.63 22.65 -15.66
C TYR A 143 2.10 22.89 -15.37
N ASP A 144 2.36 23.81 -14.45
CA ASP A 144 3.69 24.08 -13.92
C ASP A 144 3.57 24.31 -12.41
N PRO A 145 4.05 23.39 -11.57
CA PRO A 145 3.95 23.53 -10.11
C PRO A 145 4.87 24.59 -9.52
N SER A 146 5.84 25.10 -10.30
CA SER A 146 6.82 26.07 -9.82
C SER A 146 6.30 27.52 -9.80
N ILE A 147 5.19 27.80 -10.49
CA ILE A 147 4.59 29.15 -10.49
C ILE A 147 3.88 29.41 -9.15
N LYS A 148 3.96 30.66 -8.66
CA LYS A 148 3.36 31.04 -7.37
C LYS A 148 1.85 31.27 -7.48
N GLU A 149 1.41 31.79 -8.62
CA GLU A 149 0.03 32.10 -8.92
C GLU A 149 -0.79 30.83 -9.26
N GLU A 150 -2.07 30.80 -8.87
CA GLU A 150 -2.97 29.69 -9.24
C GLU A 150 -3.08 29.55 -10.76
N ILE A 151 -3.08 30.70 -11.46
CA ILE A 151 -3.16 30.81 -12.92
C ILE A 151 -2.24 31.95 -13.38
N TYR A 152 -1.46 31.71 -14.43
CA TYR A 152 -0.60 32.69 -15.08
C TYR A 152 -0.81 32.67 -16.60
N ILE A 153 -0.86 33.85 -17.23
CA ILE A 153 -0.98 33.98 -18.69
C ILE A 153 0.40 34.34 -19.26
N GLU A 154 0.94 33.44 -20.08
CA GLU A 154 2.23 33.59 -20.74
C GLU A 154 2.01 33.98 -22.21
N GLU A 155 2.38 35.19 -22.61
CA GLU A 155 2.34 35.62 -24.01
C GLU A 155 3.44 34.90 -24.82
N ILE A 156 3.06 34.32 -25.95
CA ILE A 156 3.93 33.51 -26.83
C ILE A 156 4.52 34.36 -27.96
N ASP A 157 3.72 35.28 -28.52
CA ASP A 157 4.12 36.06 -29.68
C ASP A 157 3.47 37.44 -29.74
N LYS A 158 4.02 38.31 -30.59
CA LYS A 158 3.51 39.67 -30.84
C LYS A 158 2.12 39.71 -31.48
N LYS A 159 1.52 38.55 -31.85
CA LYS A 159 0.14 38.46 -32.36
C LYS A 159 -0.85 38.32 -31.19
N GLY A 160 -0.35 38.27 -29.96
CA GLY A 160 -1.11 38.12 -28.72
C GLY A 160 -1.56 36.68 -28.48
N ASN A 161 -0.92 35.68 -29.10
CA ASN A 161 -1.15 34.29 -28.72
C ASN A 161 -0.55 34.03 -27.33
N PHE A 162 -1.22 33.21 -26.52
CA PHE A 162 -0.78 32.96 -25.14
C PHE A 162 -1.02 31.52 -24.69
N ASN A 163 -0.27 31.11 -23.66
CA ASN A 163 -0.50 29.90 -22.89
C ASN A 163 -1.15 30.27 -21.56
N CYS A 164 -2.09 29.44 -21.10
CA CYS A 164 -2.60 29.50 -19.74
C CYS A 164 -1.83 28.48 -18.92
N ILE A 165 -1.10 28.93 -17.89
CA ILE A 165 -0.34 28.07 -16.97
C ILE A 165 -1.10 27.97 -15.65
N VAL A 166 -1.21 26.78 -15.09
CA VAL A 166 -1.85 26.51 -13.80
C VAL A 166 -0.87 25.78 -12.88
N ASN A 167 -0.91 26.07 -11.58
CA ASN A 167 -0.05 25.39 -10.60
C ASN A 167 -0.73 24.22 -9.88
N SER A 168 -2.01 23.97 -10.17
CA SER A 168 -2.82 22.97 -9.50
C SER A 168 -3.62 22.14 -10.49
N LEU A 169 -3.67 20.84 -10.24
CA LEU A 169 -4.48 19.87 -10.97
C LEU A 169 -5.69 19.40 -10.17
N VAL A 170 -6.04 20.11 -9.08
CA VAL A 170 -7.22 19.79 -8.28
C VAL A 170 -8.47 20.08 -9.08
N TYR A 171 -9.17 19.01 -9.48
CA TYR A 171 -10.41 19.11 -10.23
C TYR A 171 -11.50 19.77 -9.37
N SER A 172 -11.75 21.05 -9.61
CA SER A 172 -12.82 21.80 -8.95
C SER A 172 -13.50 22.75 -9.94
N GLU A 173 -14.81 22.92 -9.80
CA GLU A 173 -15.57 23.84 -10.66
C GLU A 173 -15.03 25.27 -10.56
N ARG A 174 -14.62 25.68 -9.34
CA ARG A 174 -13.98 26.97 -9.09
C ARG A 174 -12.72 27.17 -9.92
N LEU A 175 -11.80 26.20 -9.93
CA LEU A 175 -10.56 26.30 -10.70
C LEU A 175 -10.85 26.41 -12.20
N LEU A 176 -11.75 25.56 -12.72
CA LEU A 176 -12.13 25.58 -14.13
C LEU A 176 -12.77 26.92 -14.54
N GLU A 177 -13.59 27.50 -13.65
CA GLU A 177 -14.19 28.82 -13.87
C GLU A 177 -13.13 29.94 -13.83
N ASN A 178 -12.19 29.89 -12.89
CA ASN A 178 -11.08 30.84 -12.79
C ASN A 178 -10.20 30.79 -14.05
N ILE A 179 -9.88 29.59 -14.56
CA ILE A 179 -9.12 29.41 -15.81
C ILE A 179 -9.88 30.07 -16.97
N GLY A 180 -11.17 29.79 -17.11
CA GLY A 180 -12.00 30.40 -18.14
C GLY A 180 -12.05 31.93 -18.02
N ARG A 181 -12.12 32.46 -16.80
CA ARG A 181 -12.15 33.90 -16.53
C ARG A 181 -10.84 34.59 -16.94
N GLU A 182 -9.69 34.05 -16.56
CA GLU A 182 -8.40 34.65 -16.91
C GLU A 182 -8.12 34.58 -18.42
N ILE A 183 -8.55 33.51 -19.10
CA ILE A 183 -8.45 33.42 -20.56
C ILE A 183 -9.32 34.49 -21.24
N LEU A 184 -10.58 34.68 -20.81
CA LEU A 184 -11.46 35.69 -21.40
C LEU A 184 -10.95 37.11 -21.11
N LYS A 185 -10.44 37.35 -19.91
CA LYS A 185 -9.77 38.61 -19.54
C LYS A 185 -8.56 38.89 -20.44
N ALA A 186 -7.70 37.90 -20.70
CA ALA A 186 -6.56 38.03 -21.61
C ALA A 186 -6.97 38.27 -23.08
N LEU A 187 -8.18 37.84 -23.47
CA LEU A 187 -8.77 38.12 -24.78
C LEU A 187 -9.49 39.48 -24.86
N ASN A 188 -9.55 40.25 -23.76
CA ASN A 188 -10.38 41.45 -23.61
C ASN A 188 -11.87 41.18 -23.87
N GLU A 189 -12.38 40.05 -23.41
CA GLU A 189 -13.78 39.64 -23.57
C GLU A 189 -14.52 39.66 -22.23
N GLU A 190 -15.79 40.05 -22.28
CA GLU A 190 -16.66 40.01 -21.12
C GLU A 190 -16.97 38.57 -20.70
N PHE A 191 -16.98 38.35 -19.38
CA PHE A 191 -17.37 37.09 -18.76
C PHE A 191 -18.90 36.95 -18.66
N ASN A 192 -19.58 37.00 -19.82
CA ASN A 192 -21.02 36.80 -19.93
C ASN A 192 -21.38 35.32 -20.16
N GLU A 193 -22.67 34.97 -20.06
CA GLU A 193 -23.14 33.57 -20.12
C GLU A 193 -22.76 32.85 -21.42
N ASP A 194 -22.80 33.54 -22.56
CA ASP A 194 -22.46 32.95 -23.86
C ASP A 194 -20.98 32.61 -23.97
N ASN A 195 -20.10 33.55 -23.59
CA ASN A 195 -18.66 33.33 -23.57
C ASN A 195 -18.26 32.28 -22.53
N LYS A 196 -18.89 32.32 -21.34
CA LYS A 196 -18.69 31.34 -20.26
C LYS A 196 -19.01 29.93 -20.74
N LYS A 197 -20.15 29.72 -21.40
CA LYS A 197 -20.54 28.40 -21.91
C LYS A 197 -19.58 27.89 -22.98
N ASN A 198 -19.14 28.77 -23.89
CA ASN A 198 -18.22 28.43 -24.97
C ASN A 198 -16.84 28.03 -24.46
N ILE A 199 -16.29 28.78 -23.50
CA ILE A 199 -14.96 28.50 -22.95
C ILE A 199 -14.96 27.31 -21.99
N ARG A 200 -16.02 27.14 -21.18
CA ARG A 200 -16.11 26.06 -20.17
C ARG A 200 -15.87 24.69 -20.80
N ASN A 201 -16.56 24.38 -21.90
CA ASN A 201 -16.42 23.08 -22.56
C ASN A 201 -14.99 22.84 -23.11
N LYS A 202 -14.31 23.90 -23.57
CA LYS A 202 -12.94 23.81 -24.09
C LYS A 202 -11.93 23.65 -22.96
N VAL A 203 -12.06 24.43 -21.90
CA VAL A 203 -11.22 24.36 -20.69
C VAL A 203 -11.39 23.02 -19.99
N THR A 204 -12.62 22.54 -19.76
CA THR A 204 -12.85 21.23 -19.13
C THR A 204 -12.20 20.10 -19.93
N LYS A 205 -12.41 20.06 -21.25
CA LYS A 205 -11.80 19.03 -22.12
C LYS A 205 -10.28 19.11 -22.13
N ALA A 206 -9.70 20.31 -22.16
CA ALA A 206 -8.25 20.48 -22.10
C ALA A 206 -7.72 20.07 -20.71
N PHE A 207 -8.37 20.50 -19.63
CA PHE A 207 -7.99 20.16 -18.26
C PHE A 207 -8.04 18.64 -18.03
N ASP A 208 -9.09 17.95 -18.51
CA ASP A 208 -9.17 16.48 -18.47
C ASP A 208 -7.98 15.80 -19.16
N LYS A 209 -7.57 16.32 -20.33
CA LYS A 209 -6.38 15.82 -21.05
C LYS A 209 -5.10 16.13 -20.28
N LEU A 210 -5.02 17.32 -19.67
CA LEU A 210 -3.86 17.75 -18.91
C LEU A 210 -3.66 16.88 -17.68
N VAL A 211 -4.72 16.63 -16.90
CA VAL A 211 -4.70 15.73 -15.73
C VAL A 211 -4.25 14.32 -16.12
N LYS A 212 -4.69 13.81 -17.28
CA LYS A 212 -4.27 12.48 -17.78
C LYS A 212 -2.82 12.42 -18.25
N LYS A 213 -2.26 13.54 -18.70
CA LYS A 213 -0.87 13.65 -19.19
C LYS A 213 0.11 13.96 -18.07
N ALA A 214 -0.35 14.69 -17.05
CA ALA A 214 0.43 15.02 -15.88
C ALA A 214 0.90 13.76 -15.17
N HIS A 215 2.17 13.77 -14.79
CA HIS A 215 2.80 12.66 -14.10
C HIS A 215 3.91 13.20 -13.20
N ILE A 216 4.22 12.41 -12.17
CA ILE A 216 5.39 12.62 -11.31
C ILE A 216 6.50 11.74 -11.88
N LYS A 217 7.68 12.33 -12.06
CA LYS A 217 8.88 11.60 -12.46
C LYS A 217 9.58 11.09 -11.20
N LEU A 218 9.95 9.82 -11.23
CA LEU A 218 10.75 9.22 -10.17
C LEU A 218 12.21 9.16 -10.63
N VAL A 219 13.10 9.78 -9.84
CA VAL A 219 14.54 9.75 -10.08
C VAL A 219 15.18 8.85 -9.03
N LEU A 220 15.87 7.80 -9.49
CA LEU A 220 16.61 6.92 -8.58
C LEU A 220 17.71 7.72 -7.87
N PRO A 221 18.03 7.37 -6.61
CA PRO A 221 19.09 8.06 -5.88
C PRO A 221 20.44 7.93 -6.62
N GLY A 222 21.19 9.03 -6.68
CA GLY A 222 22.56 9.08 -7.23
C GLY A 222 23.60 8.88 -6.13
N SER A 223 23.54 9.71 -5.08
CA SER A 223 24.31 9.61 -3.85
C SER A 223 23.40 9.94 -2.65
N ARG A 224 23.85 9.63 -1.42
CA ARG A 224 23.11 9.94 -0.18
C ARG A 224 23.19 11.43 0.19
N GLU A 225 24.21 12.14 -0.30
CA GLU A 225 24.42 13.57 -0.02
C GLU A 225 23.57 14.46 -0.94
N ASP A 226 23.29 14.00 -2.16
CA ASP A 226 22.48 14.72 -3.15
C ASP A 226 20.97 14.43 -3.04
N SER A 227 20.58 13.49 -2.18
CA SER A 227 19.19 13.05 -2.05
C SER A 227 18.41 13.83 -0.99
N ASP A 228 17.34 14.52 -1.41
CA ASP A 228 16.31 14.99 -0.49
C ASP A 228 15.49 13.81 0.07
N PHE A 229 15.92 13.31 1.23
CA PHE A 229 15.26 12.23 1.96
C PHE A 229 13.77 12.48 2.20
N SER A 230 13.32 13.72 2.29
CA SER A 230 11.93 14.04 2.61
C SER A 230 10.97 13.86 1.42
N ASN A 231 11.52 13.71 0.21
CA ASN A 231 10.76 13.69 -1.03
C ASN A 231 10.81 12.34 -1.77
N SER A 232 11.31 11.30 -1.11
CA SER A 232 11.30 9.96 -1.70
C SER A 232 9.91 9.32 -1.69
N LEU A 233 9.68 8.34 -2.56
CA LEU A 233 8.39 7.64 -2.65
C LEU A 233 7.95 7.03 -1.31
N ILE A 234 8.85 6.34 -0.59
CA ILE A 234 8.55 5.73 0.70
C ILE A 234 8.33 6.78 1.78
N SER A 235 9.04 7.92 1.74
CA SER A 235 8.82 9.03 2.69
C SER A 235 7.43 9.65 2.50
N LYS A 236 6.97 9.84 1.24
CA LYS A 236 5.59 10.29 0.98
C LYS A 236 4.56 9.28 1.48
N MET A 237 4.84 7.98 1.36
CA MET A 237 3.98 6.94 1.94
C MET A 237 3.95 7.04 3.47
N ILE A 238 5.11 7.18 4.13
CA ILE A 238 5.22 7.33 5.59
C ILE A 238 4.45 8.57 6.07
N LEU A 239 4.67 9.73 5.46
CA LEU A 239 3.95 10.97 5.80
C LEU A 239 2.43 10.81 5.64
N SER A 240 1.99 10.10 4.60
CA SER A 240 0.58 9.79 4.40
C SER A 240 0.05 8.88 5.52
N PHE A 241 0.79 7.84 5.90
CA PHE A 241 0.46 6.96 7.02
C PHE A 241 0.37 7.72 8.34
N GLU A 242 1.37 8.54 8.68
CA GLU A 242 1.39 9.37 9.90
C GLU A 242 0.15 10.29 9.96
N SER A 243 -0.20 10.94 8.85
CA SER A 243 -1.40 11.79 8.78
C SER A 243 -2.69 10.99 9.00
N GLN A 244 -2.82 9.81 8.40
CA GLN A 244 -3.99 8.95 8.60
C GLN A 244 -4.04 8.38 10.03
N LEU A 245 -2.90 8.03 10.61
CA LEU A 245 -2.78 7.52 11.96
C LEU A 245 -3.22 8.56 13.00
N GLN A 246 -2.76 9.81 12.84
CA GLN A 246 -3.20 10.91 13.70
C GLN A 246 -4.70 11.16 13.59
N LYS A 247 -5.27 11.09 12.38
CA LYS A 247 -6.73 11.18 12.18
C LYS A 247 -7.46 10.03 12.87
N TYR A 248 -6.88 8.82 12.81
CA TYR A 248 -7.44 7.64 13.43
C TYR A 248 -7.45 7.77 14.95
N GLU A 249 -6.33 8.12 15.56
CA GLU A 249 -6.22 8.36 17.01
C GLU A 249 -7.20 9.42 17.50
N ASN A 250 -7.30 10.54 16.77
CA ASN A 250 -8.26 11.59 17.08
C ASN A 250 -9.72 11.10 17.00
N SER A 251 -10.03 10.22 16.05
CA SER A 251 -11.37 9.65 15.87
C SER A 251 -11.69 8.59 16.93
N LEU A 252 -10.67 7.81 17.33
CA LEU A 252 -10.72 6.85 18.43
C LEU A 252 -11.03 7.57 19.75
N ASN A 253 -10.33 8.66 20.02
CA ASN A 253 -10.54 9.47 21.21
C ASN A 253 -11.97 10.05 21.26
N LYS A 254 -12.49 10.53 20.12
CA LYS A 254 -13.87 11.01 20.03
C LYS A 254 -14.88 9.89 20.30
N TYR A 255 -14.65 8.70 19.73
CA TYR A 255 -15.54 7.55 19.89
C TYR A 255 -15.63 7.07 21.35
N PHE A 256 -14.48 6.89 22.01
CA PHE A 256 -14.46 6.37 23.38
C PHE A 256 -14.79 7.42 24.44
N TYR A 257 -14.20 8.62 24.34
CA TYR A 257 -14.15 9.57 25.45
C TYR A 257 -15.07 10.78 25.28
N SER A 258 -15.70 11.01 24.12
CA SER A 258 -16.66 12.12 24.01
C SER A 258 -17.89 11.88 24.88
N LYS A 259 -18.37 12.92 25.54
CA LYS A 259 -19.63 12.88 26.31
C LYS A 259 -20.86 13.06 25.40
N LYS A 260 -20.69 13.55 24.17
CA LYS A 260 -21.79 13.82 23.24
C LYS A 260 -21.98 12.63 22.30
N LYS A 261 -23.22 12.13 22.21
CA LYS A 261 -23.58 11.01 21.34
C LYS A 261 -23.23 11.27 19.87
N GLU A 262 -23.52 12.46 19.36
CA GLU A 262 -23.21 12.83 17.96
C GLU A 262 -21.71 12.80 17.65
N GLU A 263 -20.87 13.23 18.60
CA GLU A 263 -19.41 13.20 18.42
C GLU A 263 -18.87 11.76 18.45
N LYS A 264 -19.45 10.89 19.30
CA LYS A 264 -19.15 9.46 19.29
C LYS A 264 -19.49 8.81 17.95
N GLU A 265 -20.70 9.07 17.43
CA GLU A 265 -21.15 8.54 16.14
C GLU A 265 -20.28 9.04 14.98
N ARG A 266 -19.93 10.34 14.96
CA ARG A 266 -18.97 10.89 13.99
C ARG A 266 -17.58 10.25 14.10
N GLY A 267 -17.11 10.01 15.33
CA GLY A 267 -15.87 9.30 15.60
C GLY A 267 -15.88 7.90 15.00
N LEU A 268 -16.95 7.13 15.22
CA LEU A 268 -17.11 5.78 14.68
C LEU A 268 -17.15 5.76 13.14
N ILE A 269 -17.91 6.67 12.52
CA ILE A 269 -17.98 6.77 11.04
C ILE A 269 -16.59 7.00 10.46
N GLU A 270 -15.80 7.88 11.08
CA GLU A 270 -14.46 8.19 10.62
C GLU A 270 -13.48 7.05 10.86
N LEU A 271 -13.57 6.35 12.01
CA LEU A 271 -12.81 5.11 12.27
C LEU A 271 -13.07 4.06 11.19
N LEU A 272 -14.33 3.88 10.77
CA LEU A 272 -14.70 2.94 9.71
C LEU A 272 -14.08 3.34 8.36
N ARG A 273 -14.17 4.63 7.99
CA ARG A 273 -13.61 5.18 6.76
C ARG A 273 -12.09 5.00 6.72
N LEU A 274 -11.41 5.35 7.80
CA LEU A 274 -9.96 5.26 7.93
C LEU A 274 -9.48 3.81 7.95
N SER A 275 -10.13 2.93 8.72
CA SER A 275 -9.83 1.49 8.74
C SER A 275 -9.91 0.88 7.35
N TYR A 276 -10.97 1.18 6.60
CA TYR A 276 -11.16 0.64 5.25
C TYR A 276 -10.08 1.12 4.29
N SER A 277 -9.80 2.43 4.30
CA SER A 277 -8.78 3.02 3.43
C SER A 277 -7.40 2.42 3.76
N PHE A 278 -7.09 2.32 5.06
CA PHE A 278 -5.88 1.67 5.54
C PHE A 278 -5.80 0.20 5.09
N ALA A 279 -6.83 -0.60 5.31
CA ALA A 279 -6.82 -2.01 4.95
C ALA A 279 -6.64 -2.20 3.43
N ASP A 280 -7.30 -1.40 2.61
CA ASP A 280 -7.20 -1.54 1.15
C ASP A 280 -5.79 -1.22 0.62
N ASP A 281 -5.19 -0.13 1.09
CA ASP A 281 -3.89 0.34 0.58
C ASP A 281 -2.69 -0.32 1.27
N SER A 282 -2.75 -0.51 2.59
CA SER A 282 -1.67 -1.11 3.36
C SER A 282 -1.44 -2.57 3.01
N ILE A 283 -2.48 -3.30 2.61
CA ILE A 283 -2.34 -4.69 2.15
C ILE A 283 -1.60 -4.74 0.81
N LYS A 284 -1.89 -3.81 -0.12
CA LYS A 284 -1.16 -3.73 -1.40
C LYS A 284 0.31 -3.38 -1.16
N LEU A 285 0.57 -2.45 -0.24
CA LEU A 285 1.93 -2.07 0.14
C LEU A 285 2.66 -3.24 0.81
N LEU A 286 2.05 -3.88 1.81
CA LEU A 286 2.63 -5.05 2.48
C LEU A 286 2.91 -6.19 1.50
N LYS A 287 2.05 -6.38 0.49
CA LYS A 287 2.30 -7.34 -0.60
C LYS A 287 3.58 -7.01 -1.38
N LEU A 288 3.81 -5.73 -1.69
CA LEU A 288 5.05 -5.27 -2.30
C LEU A 288 6.26 -5.54 -1.39
N LEU A 289 6.17 -5.19 -0.11
CA LEU A 289 7.27 -5.41 0.85
C LEU A 289 7.60 -6.90 1.02
N VAL A 290 6.60 -7.78 1.09
CA VAL A 290 6.79 -9.24 1.12
C VAL A 290 7.42 -9.75 -0.19
N THR A 291 6.99 -9.21 -1.32
CA THR A 291 7.57 -9.55 -2.64
C THR A 291 9.05 -9.16 -2.71
N ILE A 292 9.40 -7.96 -2.23
CA ILE A 292 10.79 -7.48 -2.17
C ILE A 292 11.61 -8.39 -1.28
N THR A 293 11.13 -8.72 -0.08
CA THR A 293 11.86 -9.52 0.91
C THR A 293 12.04 -10.99 0.49
N ASP A 294 11.11 -11.55 -0.28
CA ASP A 294 11.29 -12.87 -0.91
C ASP A 294 12.43 -12.85 -1.95
N LEU A 295 12.46 -11.82 -2.80
CA LEU A 295 13.41 -11.71 -3.90
C LEU A 295 14.79 -11.20 -3.44
N LYS A 296 14.81 -10.39 -2.38
CA LYS A 296 15.98 -9.68 -1.83
C LYS A 296 16.06 -9.96 -0.33
N PRO A 297 16.54 -11.15 0.07
CA PRO A 297 16.48 -11.61 1.46
C PRO A 297 17.33 -10.74 2.39
N LEU A 298 18.34 -10.03 1.88
CA LEU A 298 19.12 -9.07 2.67
C LEU A 298 18.24 -7.99 3.31
N ILE A 299 17.25 -7.48 2.58
CA ILE A 299 16.31 -6.48 3.11
C ILE A 299 15.54 -7.09 4.27
N LEU A 300 15.03 -8.31 4.11
CA LEU A 300 14.31 -9.02 5.17
C LEU A 300 15.18 -9.25 6.41
N TRP A 301 16.45 -9.60 6.22
CA TRP A 301 17.35 -9.86 7.35
C TRP A 301 17.56 -8.61 8.20
N CYS A 302 17.55 -7.44 7.56
CA CYS A 302 17.72 -6.15 8.22
C CYS A 302 16.41 -5.58 8.80
N THR A 303 15.25 -6.10 8.41
CA THR A 303 13.93 -5.64 8.89
C THR A 303 13.12 -6.77 9.53
N LEU A 304 13.79 -7.86 9.93
CA LEU A 304 13.16 -9.11 10.38
C LEU A 304 12.23 -8.85 11.57
N PHE A 305 12.70 -8.04 12.51
CA PHE A 305 11.99 -7.78 13.75
C PHE A 305 10.72 -6.97 13.52
N ASP A 306 10.75 -5.97 12.65
CA ASP A 306 9.56 -5.16 12.33
C ASP A 306 8.47 -5.98 11.62
N PHE A 307 8.88 -6.91 10.74
CA PHE A 307 7.95 -7.87 10.14
C PHE A 307 7.33 -8.80 11.17
N TYR A 308 8.12 -9.26 12.15
CA TYR A 308 7.64 -10.08 13.25
C TYR A 308 6.63 -9.32 14.12
N LYS A 309 6.97 -8.09 14.54
CA LYS A 309 6.07 -7.21 15.31
C LYS A 309 4.75 -6.97 14.61
N LEU A 310 4.79 -6.68 13.30
CA LEU A 310 3.58 -6.48 12.53
C LEU A 310 2.70 -7.74 12.55
N LYS A 311 3.29 -8.92 12.37
CA LYS A 311 2.57 -10.20 12.49
C LYS A 311 1.98 -10.40 13.88
N GLU A 312 2.68 -10.02 14.95
CA GLU A 312 2.17 -10.12 16.31
C GLU A 312 0.94 -9.21 16.52
N GLU A 313 0.97 -7.98 16.02
CA GLU A 313 -0.19 -7.08 16.09
C GLU A 313 -1.41 -7.64 15.33
N PHE A 314 -1.20 -8.17 14.12
CA PHE A 314 -2.26 -8.88 13.41
C PHE A 314 -2.75 -10.12 14.18
N SER A 315 -1.86 -10.78 14.94
CA SER A 315 -2.18 -11.93 15.78
C SER A 315 -2.90 -11.55 17.07
N LYS A 316 -3.18 -10.26 17.34
CA LYS A 316 -4.00 -9.81 18.48
C LYS A 316 -5.47 -9.58 18.12
N ILE A 317 -5.80 -9.49 16.83
CA ILE A 317 -7.20 -9.38 16.36
C ILE A 317 -8.02 -10.60 16.85
N PRO A 318 -9.28 -10.44 17.31
CA PRO A 318 -10.12 -11.55 17.79
C PRO A 318 -10.20 -12.77 16.84
N PHE A 319 -10.28 -13.99 17.38
CA PHE A 319 -10.22 -15.25 16.60
C PHE A 319 -11.39 -15.45 15.62
N ILE A 320 -12.60 -14.96 15.95
CA ILE A 320 -13.75 -14.89 15.01
C ILE A 320 -13.39 -14.17 13.70
N LEU A 321 -12.38 -13.31 13.76
CA LEU A 321 -11.92 -12.47 12.66
C LEU A 321 -10.64 -13.00 11.97
N LYS A 322 -10.10 -14.17 12.38
CA LYS A 322 -8.88 -14.78 11.83
C LYS A 322 -9.13 -16.04 10.99
N GLY A 323 -10.34 -16.60 11.05
CA GLY A 323 -10.65 -17.90 10.45
C GLY A 323 -9.85 -19.06 11.07
N ASN A 324 -9.71 -20.17 10.32
CA ASN A 324 -9.03 -21.40 10.78
C ASN A 324 -7.50 -21.42 10.53
N GLN A 325 -6.87 -20.28 10.22
CA GLN A 325 -5.47 -20.24 9.82
C GLN A 325 -4.53 -19.92 11.00
N LYS A 326 -3.35 -20.59 11.05
CA LYS A 326 -2.33 -20.35 12.08
C LYS A 326 -1.56 -19.04 11.90
N LYS A 327 -1.53 -18.48 10.69
CA LYS A 327 -0.92 -17.19 10.36
C LYS A 327 -2.03 -16.19 10.04
N PRO A 328 -1.86 -14.89 10.32
CA PRO A 328 -2.83 -13.89 9.94
C PRO A 328 -3.11 -13.88 8.43
N SER A 329 -4.40 -13.89 8.07
CA SER A 329 -4.87 -13.69 6.71
C SER A 329 -5.21 -12.22 6.48
N LEU A 330 -4.42 -11.55 5.63
CA LEU A 330 -4.67 -10.15 5.27
C LEU A 330 -5.95 -9.99 4.45
N LYS A 331 -6.31 -11.01 3.66
CA LYS A 331 -7.57 -11.05 2.92
C LYS A 331 -8.76 -10.99 3.87
N ASP A 332 -8.75 -11.85 4.89
CA ASP A 332 -9.84 -11.93 5.87
C ASP A 332 -9.94 -10.62 6.63
N TYR A 333 -8.81 -10.06 7.08
CA TYR A 333 -8.75 -8.73 7.70
C TYR A 333 -9.40 -7.63 6.81
N ARG A 334 -9.10 -7.60 5.51
CA ARG A 334 -9.74 -6.66 4.56
C ARG A 334 -11.25 -6.89 4.47
N GLU A 335 -11.67 -8.15 4.35
CA GLU A 335 -13.09 -8.52 4.21
C GLU A 335 -13.89 -8.11 5.44
N ILE A 336 -13.30 -8.23 6.63
CA ILE A 336 -13.91 -7.79 7.89
C ILE A 336 -14.10 -6.28 7.91
N VAL A 337 -13.02 -5.53 7.66
CA VAL A 337 -13.09 -4.06 7.64
C VAL A 337 -14.09 -3.58 6.57
N ALA A 338 -14.11 -4.24 5.41
CA ALA A 338 -15.08 -3.97 4.35
C ALA A 338 -16.53 -4.29 4.77
N SER A 339 -16.77 -5.42 5.42
CA SER A 339 -18.09 -5.82 5.92
C SER A 339 -18.66 -4.78 6.89
N VAL A 340 -17.83 -4.29 7.81
CA VAL A 340 -18.29 -3.37 8.87
C VAL A 340 -18.55 -1.99 8.31
N ARG A 341 -17.69 -1.54 7.39
CA ARG A 341 -17.96 -0.35 6.58
C ARG A 341 -19.29 -0.51 5.85
N ASN A 342 -19.45 -1.56 5.05
CA ASN A 342 -20.65 -1.77 4.24
C ASN A 342 -21.91 -1.80 5.12
N PHE A 343 -21.89 -2.48 6.26
CA PHE A 343 -23.00 -2.46 7.22
C PHE A 343 -23.34 -1.04 7.73
N ALA A 344 -22.32 -0.23 8.04
CA ALA A 344 -22.53 1.15 8.50
C ALA A 344 -23.02 2.10 7.39
N PHE A 345 -22.58 1.89 6.15
CA PHE A 345 -22.90 2.76 5.01
C PHE A 345 -24.19 2.36 4.26
N HIS A 346 -24.61 1.08 4.29
CA HIS A 346 -25.83 0.60 3.62
C HIS A 346 -27.13 0.82 4.40
N ARG A 347 -27.09 1.56 5.52
CA ARG A 347 -28.30 1.90 6.30
C ARG A 347 -29.26 2.88 5.63
N PHE A 348 -29.04 3.25 4.36
CA PHE A 348 -30.08 3.98 3.62
C PHE A 348 -31.38 3.17 3.56
N PHE A 349 -31.29 1.84 3.46
CA PHE A 349 -32.43 0.93 3.58
C PHE A 349 -32.29 0.07 4.86
N LEU A 350 -33.38 -0.07 5.62
CA LEU A 350 -33.43 -0.85 6.86
C LEU A 350 -33.67 -2.35 6.59
N ILE A 351 -32.90 -2.95 5.66
CA ILE A 351 -33.01 -4.37 5.28
C ILE A 351 -31.72 -5.08 5.68
N ASP A 352 -31.74 -5.77 6.81
CA ASP A 352 -30.56 -6.44 7.40
C ASP A 352 -30.52 -7.95 7.16
N LYS A 353 -31.48 -8.47 6.39
CA LYS A 353 -31.60 -9.88 6.00
C LYS A 353 -31.95 -10.02 4.53
N PRO A 354 -31.49 -11.09 3.85
CA PRO A 354 -31.95 -11.41 2.51
C PRO A 354 -33.48 -11.54 2.52
N ILE A 355 -34.14 -10.95 1.53
CA ILE A 355 -35.57 -11.09 1.32
C ILE A 355 -35.77 -12.21 0.30
N GLU A 356 -36.44 -13.28 0.72
CA GLU A 356 -36.93 -14.30 -0.19
C GLU A 356 -38.35 -13.93 -0.63
N ALA A 357 -38.54 -13.78 -1.94
CA ALA A 357 -39.87 -13.57 -2.51
C ALA A 357 -40.43 -14.93 -2.95
N ASP A 358 -41.55 -15.34 -2.37
CA ASP A 358 -42.28 -16.52 -2.82
C ASP A 358 -43.00 -16.21 -4.13
N LEU A 359 -42.55 -16.84 -5.22
CA LEU A 359 -43.11 -16.66 -6.56
C LEU A 359 -44.00 -17.83 -6.99
N THR A 360 -44.36 -18.75 -6.07
CA THR A 360 -45.08 -20.00 -6.41
C THR A 360 -46.41 -19.75 -7.14
N ASN A 361 -47.09 -18.62 -6.85
CA ASN A 361 -48.36 -18.25 -7.47
C ASN A 361 -48.23 -17.15 -8.55
N ILE A 362 -47.01 -16.77 -8.92
CA ILE A 362 -46.74 -15.73 -9.92
C ILE A 362 -46.36 -16.39 -11.25
N LYS A 363 -47.09 -16.06 -12.32
CA LYS A 363 -46.76 -16.50 -13.68
C LYS A 363 -45.77 -15.53 -14.32
N LEU A 364 -44.50 -15.91 -14.38
CA LEU A 364 -43.47 -15.18 -15.15
C LEU A 364 -43.46 -15.69 -16.60
N ASN A 365 -43.82 -14.82 -17.55
CA ASN A 365 -43.83 -15.19 -18.96
C ASN A 365 -42.40 -15.23 -19.51
N ALA A 366 -41.94 -16.41 -19.93
CA ALA A 366 -40.69 -16.54 -20.65
C ALA A 366 -40.79 -15.86 -22.03
N LYS A 367 -39.77 -15.08 -22.39
CA LYS A 367 -39.65 -14.41 -23.70
C LYS A 367 -38.82 -15.24 -24.66
N ARG A 368 -37.65 -15.73 -24.20
CA ARG A 368 -36.69 -16.42 -25.07
C ARG A 368 -35.82 -17.37 -24.26
N LEU A 369 -35.62 -18.58 -24.76
CA LEU A 369 -34.68 -19.56 -24.21
C LEU A 369 -33.75 -20.01 -25.33
N ARG A 370 -32.44 -19.95 -25.09
CA ARG A 370 -31.40 -20.38 -26.03
C ARG A 370 -30.60 -21.51 -25.41
N PHE A 371 -30.56 -22.64 -26.11
CA PHE A 371 -29.71 -23.77 -25.80
C PHE A 371 -28.46 -23.77 -26.70
N PHE A 372 -27.37 -24.38 -26.24
CA PHE A 372 -26.14 -24.63 -27.02
C PHE A 372 -25.45 -23.37 -27.59
N GLY A 373 -25.09 -22.41 -26.73
CA GLY A 373 -24.27 -21.26 -27.13
C GLY A 373 -22.84 -21.65 -27.54
N TYR A 374 -22.29 -20.98 -28.56
CA TYR A 374 -20.90 -21.17 -28.98
C TYR A 374 -19.89 -20.80 -27.87
N HIS A 375 -18.81 -21.57 -27.75
CA HIS A 375 -17.81 -21.45 -26.68
C HIS A 375 -16.79 -20.31 -26.92
N SER A 376 -17.25 -19.10 -27.26
CA SER A 376 -16.37 -17.93 -27.43
C SER A 376 -16.38 -17.01 -26.20
N GLY A 377 -15.18 -16.61 -25.76
CA GLY A 377 -14.82 -16.10 -24.43
C GLY A 377 -15.45 -14.80 -23.88
N ASN A 378 -16.54 -14.29 -24.45
CA ASN A 378 -17.28 -13.14 -23.89
C ASN A 378 -18.64 -13.58 -23.33
N LYS A 379 -18.61 -14.27 -22.18
CA LYS A 379 -19.78 -14.78 -21.44
C LYS A 379 -20.77 -13.71 -20.93
N LYS A 380 -20.50 -12.41 -21.08
CA LYS A 380 -21.33 -11.35 -20.48
C LYS A 380 -22.51 -10.86 -21.34
N THR A 381 -22.58 -11.20 -22.64
CA THR A 381 -23.52 -10.51 -23.56
C THR A 381 -24.62 -11.38 -24.18
N THR A 382 -24.61 -12.71 -24.03
CA THR A 382 -25.71 -13.56 -24.51
C THR A 382 -26.33 -14.35 -23.36
N ARG A 383 -27.51 -13.91 -22.91
CA ARG A 383 -28.29 -14.55 -21.85
C ARG A 383 -29.04 -15.76 -22.43
N ASN A 384 -29.02 -16.86 -21.68
CA ASN A 384 -29.67 -18.11 -22.13
C ASN A 384 -31.17 -18.12 -21.88
N LEU A 385 -31.69 -17.41 -20.87
CA LEU A 385 -33.11 -17.28 -20.60
C LEU A 385 -33.46 -15.79 -20.45
N GLU A 386 -34.51 -15.37 -21.14
CA GLU A 386 -35.12 -14.06 -21.03
C GLU A 386 -36.59 -14.20 -20.65
N TYR A 387 -37.09 -13.35 -19.75
CA TYR A 387 -38.46 -13.39 -19.25
C TYR A 387 -39.04 -11.99 -19.04
N GLN A 388 -40.34 -11.92 -18.77
CA GLN A 388 -41.05 -10.68 -18.47
C GLN A 388 -40.50 -10.02 -17.21
N ASP A 389 -40.34 -8.69 -17.24
CA ASP A 389 -39.85 -7.86 -16.12
C ASP A 389 -38.45 -8.25 -15.61
N GLN A 390 -37.66 -8.94 -16.43
CA GLN A 390 -36.29 -9.34 -16.09
C GLN A 390 -35.39 -8.15 -15.74
N GLU A 391 -35.50 -7.03 -16.45
CA GLU A 391 -34.72 -5.82 -16.14
C GLU A 391 -35.02 -5.29 -14.74
N ILE A 392 -36.26 -5.46 -14.27
CA ILE A 392 -36.68 -5.09 -12.91
C ILE A 392 -36.08 -6.07 -11.90
N VAL A 393 -36.13 -7.38 -12.17
CA VAL A 393 -35.49 -8.39 -11.30
C VAL A 393 -34.00 -8.15 -11.19
N GLU A 394 -33.34 -7.82 -12.30
CA GLU A 394 -31.90 -7.50 -12.32
C GLU A 394 -31.59 -6.23 -11.52
N ALA A 395 -32.39 -5.17 -11.68
CA ALA A 395 -32.25 -3.96 -10.87
C ALA A 395 -32.47 -4.24 -9.37
N LEU A 396 -33.43 -5.12 -9.03
CA LEU A 396 -33.67 -5.56 -7.64
C LEU A 396 -32.52 -6.41 -7.09
N GLN A 397 -31.83 -7.18 -7.93
CA GLN A 397 -30.65 -7.97 -7.54
C GLN A 397 -29.41 -7.13 -7.27
N GLU A 398 -29.36 -5.87 -7.73
CA GLU A 398 -28.29 -4.93 -7.36
C GLU A 398 -28.36 -4.50 -5.88
N PHE A 399 -29.51 -4.68 -5.22
CA PHE A 399 -29.64 -4.42 -3.78
C PHE A 399 -29.06 -5.59 -2.98
N THR A 400 -27.87 -5.37 -2.43
CA THR A 400 -27.19 -6.35 -1.56
C THR A 400 -27.37 -6.00 -0.09
N THR A 401 -27.53 -7.01 0.77
CA THR A 401 -27.42 -6.86 2.23
C THR A 401 -26.13 -7.50 2.74
N THR A 402 -25.63 -7.05 3.90
CA THR A 402 -24.41 -7.57 4.53
C THR A 402 -24.72 -8.06 5.93
N THR A 403 -24.12 -9.19 6.32
CA THR A 403 -24.25 -9.75 7.67
C THR A 403 -23.82 -8.73 8.73
N LYS A 404 -24.59 -8.61 9.82
CA LYS A 404 -24.22 -7.80 10.98
C LYS A 404 -22.99 -8.39 11.65
N SER A 405 -21.81 -7.84 11.34
CA SER A 405 -20.58 -8.09 12.07
C SER A 405 -20.50 -7.10 13.23
N ASP A 406 -20.87 -7.53 14.42
CA ASP A 406 -20.65 -6.76 15.65
C ASP A 406 -19.15 -6.80 15.96
N ILE A 407 -18.46 -5.68 15.72
CA ILE A 407 -17.05 -5.56 16.04
C ILE A 407 -16.94 -5.03 17.48
N SER A 408 -16.21 -5.78 18.30
CA SER A 408 -15.88 -5.34 19.66
C SER A 408 -15.11 -4.04 19.64
N ASP A 409 -15.38 -3.15 20.59
CA ASP A 409 -14.66 -1.88 20.74
C ASP A 409 -13.12 -2.03 20.78
N ASP A 410 -12.62 -3.08 21.42
CA ASP A 410 -11.19 -3.46 21.49
C ASP A 410 -10.53 -3.66 20.11
N PHE A 411 -11.31 -3.96 19.07
CA PHE A 411 -10.80 -4.05 17.70
C PHE A 411 -10.19 -2.72 17.23
N TRP A 412 -10.82 -1.58 17.58
CA TRP A 412 -10.38 -0.28 17.07
C TRP A 412 -9.02 0.11 17.64
N GLU A 413 -8.75 -0.22 18.90
CA GLU A 413 -7.44 -0.03 19.54
C GLU A 413 -6.39 -0.97 18.95
N LYS A 414 -6.73 -2.25 18.73
CA LYS A 414 -5.83 -3.20 18.08
C LYS A 414 -5.51 -2.82 16.64
N ASN A 415 -6.48 -2.30 15.91
CA ASN A 415 -6.27 -1.81 14.55
C ASN A 415 -5.31 -0.60 14.53
N LEU A 416 -5.41 0.32 15.51
CA LEU A 416 -4.42 1.38 15.68
C LEU A 416 -3.01 0.82 15.86
N ASN A 417 -2.83 -0.23 16.67
CA ASN A 417 -1.52 -0.84 16.88
C ASN A 417 -0.96 -1.48 15.58
N ILE A 418 -1.82 -2.08 14.75
CA ILE A 418 -1.42 -2.56 13.43
C ILE A 418 -0.98 -1.40 12.53
N MET A 419 -1.71 -0.28 12.53
CA MET A 419 -1.31 0.91 11.78
C MET A 419 0.06 1.43 12.22
N LYS A 420 0.31 1.53 13.53
CA LYS A 420 1.60 1.93 14.12
C LYS A 420 2.71 0.95 13.73
N SER A 421 2.46 -0.34 13.81
CA SER A 421 3.46 -1.34 13.44
C SER A 421 3.77 -1.34 11.95
N MET A 422 2.80 -1.02 11.09
CA MET A 422 3.02 -0.89 9.65
C MET A 422 3.85 0.37 9.33
N GLU A 423 3.57 1.49 10.00
CA GLU A 423 4.38 2.71 9.91
C GLU A 423 5.83 2.47 10.32
N ASN A 424 6.05 1.78 11.45
CA ASN A 424 7.39 1.41 11.91
C ASN A 424 8.13 0.53 10.91
N LEU A 425 7.43 -0.46 10.32
CA LEU A 425 8.00 -1.28 9.25
C LEU A 425 8.41 -0.43 8.04
N LEU A 426 7.62 0.56 7.64
CA LEU A 426 7.96 1.44 6.52
C LEU A 426 9.19 2.30 6.81
N LYS A 427 9.26 2.89 8.01
CA LYS A 427 10.43 3.66 8.48
C LYS A 427 11.70 2.82 8.49
N SER A 428 11.62 1.60 9.03
CA SER A 428 12.72 0.63 9.01
C SER A 428 13.12 0.26 7.57
N MET A 429 12.15 -0.02 6.69
CA MET A 429 12.43 -0.31 5.28
C MET A 429 13.12 0.87 4.58
N GLU A 430 12.69 2.11 4.81
CA GLU A 430 13.35 3.30 4.28
C GLU A 430 14.81 3.40 4.73
N GLU A 431 15.05 3.30 6.03
CA GLU A 431 16.41 3.38 6.59
C GLU A 431 17.31 2.28 6.01
N ILE A 432 16.83 1.03 5.97
CA ILE A 432 17.60 -0.10 5.44
C ILE A 432 17.87 0.06 3.96
N LEU A 433 16.91 0.54 3.17
CA LEU A 433 17.12 0.75 1.73
C LEU A 433 18.21 1.79 1.48
N TRP A 434 18.24 2.89 2.26
CA TRP A 434 19.32 3.87 2.20
C TRP A 434 20.66 3.27 2.58
N VAL A 435 20.72 2.54 3.69
CA VAL A 435 21.96 1.87 4.12
C VAL A 435 22.46 0.92 3.04
N VAL A 436 21.60 0.08 2.49
CA VAL A 436 21.96 -0.87 1.42
C VAL A 436 22.40 -0.17 0.14
N PHE A 437 21.73 0.94 -0.23
CA PHE A 437 22.08 1.75 -1.39
C PHE A 437 23.49 2.34 -1.25
N GLU A 438 23.79 2.99 -0.12
CA GLU A 438 25.12 3.54 0.16
C GLU A 438 26.22 2.49 0.07
N MET A 439 25.99 1.32 0.67
CA MET A 439 26.97 0.25 0.66
C MET A 439 27.23 -0.25 -0.75
N ARG A 440 26.18 -0.40 -1.56
CA ARG A 440 26.35 -0.80 -2.96
C ARG A 440 27.12 0.26 -3.74
N TYR A 441 26.79 1.54 -3.56
CA TYR A 441 27.43 2.65 -4.26
C TYR A 441 28.95 2.69 -3.96
N GLN A 442 29.33 2.55 -2.69
CA GLN A 442 30.74 2.45 -2.27
C GLN A 442 31.46 1.23 -2.87
N ILE A 443 30.75 0.11 -3.11
CA ILE A 443 31.34 -1.09 -3.74
C ILE A 443 31.51 -0.88 -5.25
N SER A 444 30.68 -0.07 -5.91
CA SER A 444 30.80 0.19 -7.35
C SER A 444 31.86 1.24 -7.71
N GLU A 445 32.19 2.16 -6.80
CA GLU A 445 33.24 3.16 -7.00
C GLU A 445 34.66 2.65 -6.71
N ASN A 446 34.79 1.50 -6.04
CA ASN A 446 36.07 0.84 -5.71
C ASN A 446 36.25 -0.44 -6.51
#